data_AF-A0A8K0MB93-F1
#
_entry.id   AF-A0A8K0MB93-F1
#
_cell.length_a   1.000
_cell.length_b   1.000
_cell.length_c   1.000
_cell.angle_alpha   90.00
_cell.angle_beta   90.00
_cell.angle_gamma   90.00
#
_symmetry.space_group_name_H-M   'P 1'
#
loop_
_entity.id
_entity.type
_entity.pdbx_description
1 polymer ?
#
loop_
_entity_poly.entity_id
_entity_poly.type
_entity_poly.pdbx_seq_one_letter_code
_entity_poly.pdbx_strand_id
1 'polypeptide(L)'
;MDKMDKIDDQADILVSVDLGTTLTGVAWMTPRTPIQVINDWPGSGDRGERKVPTTLIYNEDDTLNSWGFMCADDDESVPGRTRREFFQIFIDGDTLAAAQQQGLSSAPKTTAEARRFLTDYLKQIYIHVKESIEMQIGKRHVGGWKDMAVKFLFSVPTTWTNMGIINTFKGIVRDAGFGIEGLKHTAEVDLTEAEAASVATLKTSAINFNVGSLFLTVDAGGGTTDLALMRITSNSTAFPQMSQVAAVRGVGIGSSLIDRAFIRLVAQRLAEYPDVQDKLPTDFAMRISRNHHFKTVKHKFGEKVYMQKVFKIQMEGVAYDFSHPGLRIEGGRMLFTKEEIQSLFDQQIEGIMKRIIEQLDWMSENGRTEQVEYMILAGGLGSSAYVRETIQQQLMACNHPNARQVVVIPCQEPQLVVVRGLLLDEQQKIETGNMAVLASRIARASYGIVVREPYTPAVHFDEEIIQDPFNSKQKWALNQIQWLIRKGDVINPGSPLAKTFEIQLGPGDTTRSWDAVVVTSQNEPSFLPRSLKQAGATKLCSVKSNLAGIQQHQMVLKKKRRSWFRKGNSFYICQFDVRVIVAPADLRFELWFGGYKFSGNHEPIAVKWD
;
A
#
# COMPACT_ATOMS: atom_id res chain seq x y z
N MET A 1 38.05 -6.89 -29.83
CA MET A 1 36.71 -6.32 -30.01
C MET A 1 35.76 -7.18 -29.19
N ASP A 2 34.80 -6.55 -28.54
CA ASP A 2 33.67 -7.14 -27.79
C ASP A 2 33.89 -7.45 -26.31
N LYS A 3 34.10 -6.37 -25.53
CA LYS A 3 33.31 -6.19 -24.30
C LYS A 3 31.91 -5.79 -24.76
N MET A 4 31.02 -6.77 -24.83
CA MET A 4 29.60 -6.52 -25.02
C MET A 4 29.11 -5.85 -23.73
N ASP A 5 28.79 -4.58 -23.81
CA ASP A 5 28.34 -3.74 -22.70
C ASP A 5 27.20 -4.44 -21.95
N LYS A 6 27.45 -4.82 -20.69
CA LYS A 6 26.36 -4.91 -19.72
C LYS A 6 25.82 -3.50 -19.61
N ILE A 7 24.66 -3.23 -20.22
CA ILE A 7 23.91 -2.02 -19.94
C ILE A 7 23.72 -1.98 -18.43
N ASP A 8 24.26 -0.94 -17.81
CA ASP A 8 24.12 -0.69 -16.38
C ASP A 8 22.65 -0.36 -16.12
N ASP A 9 21.89 -1.37 -15.66
CA ASP A 9 20.47 -1.27 -15.29
C ASP A 9 20.27 -0.51 -13.95
N GLN A 10 21.33 0.06 -13.39
CA GLN A 10 21.27 0.79 -12.12
C GLN A 10 20.63 2.17 -12.32
N ALA A 11 19.61 2.48 -11.52
CA ALA A 11 18.95 3.78 -11.56
C ALA A 11 19.90 4.91 -11.12
N ASP A 12 19.91 6.02 -11.87
CA ASP A 12 20.61 7.25 -11.50
C ASP A 12 19.96 7.90 -10.27
N ILE A 13 18.64 7.79 -10.18
CA ILE A 13 17.81 8.42 -9.15
C ILE A 13 16.75 7.41 -8.67
N LEU A 14 16.71 7.23 -7.34
CA LEU A 14 15.61 6.57 -6.67
C LEU A 14 14.71 7.63 -6.05
N VAL A 15 13.41 7.54 -6.29
CA VAL A 15 12.40 8.42 -5.71
C VAL A 15 11.38 7.53 -5.00
N SER A 16 11.04 7.88 -3.77
CA SER A 16 10.02 7.20 -2.97
C SER A 16 8.88 8.15 -2.67
N VAL A 17 7.65 7.66 -2.83
CA VAL A 17 6.42 8.42 -2.64
C VAL A 17 5.52 7.67 -1.68
N ASP A 18 5.18 8.33 -0.57
CA ASP A 18 4.20 7.86 0.40
C ASP A 18 2.92 8.68 0.22
N LEU A 19 1.96 8.12 -0.51
CA LEU A 19 0.65 8.74 -0.72
C LEU A 19 -0.25 8.42 0.47
N GLY A 20 -0.19 9.26 1.49
CA GLY A 20 -1.05 9.13 2.66
C GLY A 20 -2.42 9.77 2.44
N THR A 21 -3.39 9.32 3.24
CA THR A 21 -4.78 9.78 3.16
C THR A 21 -4.94 11.27 3.43
N THR A 22 -4.08 11.84 4.30
CA THR A 22 -4.11 13.26 4.68
C THR A 22 -2.91 14.04 4.17
N LEU A 23 -1.74 13.41 4.08
CA LEU A 23 -0.48 14.03 3.75
C LEU A 23 0.33 13.08 2.86
N THR A 24 1.01 13.63 1.86
CA THR A 24 1.93 12.92 0.97
C THR A 24 3.36 13.32 1.29
N GLY A 25 4.26 12.34 1.38
CA GLY A 25 5.70 12.56 1.55
C GLY A 25 6.47 12.08 0.33
N VAL A 26 7.56 12.77 -0.02
CA VAL A 26 8.48 12.34 -1.07
C VAL A 26 9.92 12.47 -0.59
N ALA A 27 10.70 11.42 -0.80
CA ALA A 27 12.14 11.43 -0.60
C ALA A 27 12.85 10.82 -1.80
N TRP A 28 14.09 11.23 -2.04
CA TRP A 28 14.87 10.75 -3.17
C TRP A 28 16.35 10.58 -2.80
N MET A 29 17.08 9.80 -3.57
CA MET A 29 18.52 9.65 -3.45
C MET A 29 19.16 9.29 -4.79
N THR A 30 20.46 9.48 -4.88
CA THR A 30 21.31 8.91 -5.93
C THR A 30 22.20 7.83 -5.32
N PRO A 31 22.88 7.01 -6.12
CA PRO A 31 23.91 6.08 -5.61
C PRO A 31 25.03 6.75 -4.80
N ARG A 32 25.17 8.09 -4.86
CA ARG A 32 26.25 8.85 -4.21
C ARG A 32 25.76 9.79 -3.11
N THR A 33 24.46 9.92 -2.90
CA THR A 33 23.90 10.90 -1.95
C THR A 33 23.05 10.22 -0.89
N PRO A 34 23.06 10.73 0.36
CA PRO A 34 22.12 10.27 1.36
C PRO A 34 20.70 10.67 0.96
N ILE A 35 19.71 10.01 1.57
CA ILE A 35 18.27 10.31 1.38
C ILE A 35 18.01 11.80 1.62
N GLN A 36 17.45 12.45 0.60
CA GLN A 36 16.96 13.81 0.61
C GLN A 36 15.44 13.81 0.67
N VAL A 37 14.85 14.76 1.39
CA VAL A 37 13.39 14.90 1.53
C VAL A 37 12.94 16.14 0.80
N ILE A 38 11.85 16.04 0.05
CA ILE A 38 11.23 17.20 -0.58
C ILE A 38 10.43 17.97 0.48
N ASN A 39 10.79 19.23 0.66
CA ASN A 39 10.22 20.12 1.66
C ASN A 39 9.94 21.56 1.15
N ASP A 40 10.14 21.79 -0.14
CA ASP A 40 9.96 23.05 -0.85
C ASP A 40 8.58 23.12 -1.55
N TRP A 41 7.54 22.63 -0.88
CA TRP A 41 6.21 22.48 -1.48
C TRP A 41 5.56 23.83 -1.84
N PRO A 42 4.87 23.95 -2.98
CA PRO A 42 4.16 25.17 -3.37
C PRO A 42 3.10 25.55 -2.32
N GLY A 43 3.07 26.83 -1.93
CA GLY A 43 2.15 27.35 -0.91
C GLY A 43 2.53 27.04 0.55
N SER A 44 3.64 26.34 0.81
CA SER A 44 4.08 26.04 2.19
C SER A 44 4.70 27.25 2.93
N GLY A 45 5.04 28.31 2.20
CA GLY A 45 5.79 29.45 2.72
C GLY A 45 7.18 29.04 3.20
N ASP A 46 7.71 29.73 4.23
CA ASP A 46 9.05 29.45 4.78
C ASP A 46 9.07 28.32 5.82
N ARG A 47 8.03 27.47 5.87
CA ARG A 47 7.83 26.48 6.94
C ARG A 47 8.68 25.21 6.79
N GLY A 48 9.20 24.94 5.60
CA GLY A 48 10.01 23.74 5.32
C GLY A 48 9.27 22.44 5.63
N GLU A 49 7.98 22.39 5.27
CA GLU A 49 7.09 21.27 5.58
C GLU A 49 7.55 19.99 4.89
N ARG A 50 7.72 18.90 5.64
CA ARG A 50 8.30 17.66 5.11
C ARG A 50 7.29 16.75 4.40
N LYS A 51 6.01 17.11 4.44
CA LYS A 51 4.90 16.47 3.73
C LYS A 51 3.92 17.53 3.26
N VAL A 52 3.19 17.25 2.19
CA VAL A 52 2.19 18.13 1.58
C VAL A 52 0.78 17.57 1.77
N PRO A 53 -0.26 18.40 2.03
CA PRO A 53 -1.63 17.94 2.13
C PRO A 53 -2.13 17.18 0.90
N THR A 54 -2.84 16.07 1.13
CA THR A 54 -3.52 15.30 0.07
C THR A 54 -4.90 15.92 -0.20
N THR A 55 -4.87 17.12 -0.78
CA THR A 55 -6.04 18.00 -0.96
C THR A 55 -6.01 18.63 -2.35
N LEU A 56 -7.20 18.78 -2.93
CA LEU A 56 -7.43 19.49 -4.20
C LEU A 56 -8.58 20.47 -4.04
N ILE A 57 -8.57 21.52 -4.86
CA ILE A 57 -9.72 22.40 -5.06
C ILE A 57 -9.96 22.51 -6.56
N TYR A 58 -11.22 22.30 -6.96
CA TYR A 58 -11.69 22.46 -8.33
C TYR A 58 -12.53 23.72 -8.46
N ASN A 59 -12.45 24.37 -9.62
CA ASN A 59 -13.40 25.42 -10.02
C ASN A 59 -14.75 24.79 -10.43
N GLU A 60 -15.75 25.63 -10.71
CA GLU A 60 -17.11 25.21 -11.06
C GLU A 60 -17.16 24.43 -12.39
N ASP A 61 -16.25 24.77 -13.31
CA ASP A 61 -16.04 24.08 -14.59
C ASP A 61 -15.23 22.78 -14.46
N ASP A 62 -14.99 22.32 -13.22
CA ASP A 62 -14.26 21.10 -12.88
C ASP A 62 -12.78 21.12 -13.30
N THR A 63 -12.23 22.31 -13.56
CA THR A 63 -10.78 22.50 -13.74
C THR A 63 -10.06 22.57 -12.39
N LEU A 64 -8.86 21.98 -12.33
CA LEU A 64 -8.05 22.01 -11.11
C LEU A 64 -7.58 23.44 -10.82
N ASN A 65 -7.97 23.98 -9.67
CA ASN A 65 -7.58 25.30 -9.20
C ASN A 65 -6.28 25.26 -8.39
N SER A 66 -6.25 24.44 -7.34
CA SER A 66 -5.13 24.36 -6.41
C SER A 66 -4.98 22.96 -5.81
N TRP A 67 -3.78 22.67 -5.30
CA TRP A 67 -3.45 21.41 -4.64
C TRP A 67 -2.52 21.65 -3.45
N GLY A 68 -2.48 20.70 -2.52
CA GLY A 68 -1.54 20.75 -1.40
C GLY A 68 -1.73 21.96 -0.49
N PHE A 69 -0.64 22.67 -0.18
CA PHE A 69 -0.70 23.84 0.70
C PHE A 69 -1.37 25.05 0.05
N MET A 70 -1.44 25.11 -1.28
CA MET A 70 -2.17 26.19 -1.96
C MET A 70 -3.68 26.15 -1.67
N CYS A 71 -4.20 25.03 -1.17
CA CYS A 71 -5.58 24.91 -0.72
C CYS A 71 -5.83 25.51 0.69
N ALA A 72 -4.79 25.91 1.41
CA ALA A 72 -4.93 26.42 2.79
C ALA A 72 -5.54 27.82 2.85
N ASP A 73 -5.25 28.65 1.85
CA ASP A 73 -5.70 30.04 1.75
C ASP A 73 -6.99 30.18 0.91
N ASP A 74 -7.64 29.06 0.56
CA ASP A 74 -8.90 29.12 -0.17
C ASP A 74 -10.02 29.64 0.73
N ASP A 75 -10.68 30.69 0.27
CA ASP A 75 -11.86 31.22 0.92
C ASP A 75 -13.07 30.34 0.56
N GLU A 76 -13.44 29.44 1.47
CA GLU A 76 -14.57 28.52 1.32
C GLU A 76 -15.93 29.27 1.18
N SER A 77 -15.96 30.59 1.35
CA SER A 77 -17.14 31.41 1.04
C SER A 77 -17.29 31.76 -0.44
N VAL A 78 -16.25 31.57 -1.26
CA VAL A 78 -16.29 31.83 -2.71
C VAL A 78 -17.14 30.74 -3.39
N PRO A 79 -18.27 31.09 -4.01
CA PRO A 79 -19.12 30.13 -4.70
C PRO A 79 -18.38 29.45 -5.86
N GLY A 80 -18.76 28.21 -6.17
CA GLY A 80 -18.23 27.47 -7.32
C GLY A 80 -16.88 26.79 -7.08
N ARG A 81 -16.28 26.88 -5.89
CA ARG A 81 -15.08 26.11 -5.54
C ARG A 81 -15.43 24.85 -4.76
N THR A 82 -14.85 23.72 -5.17
CA THR A 82 -15.08 22.43 -4.51
C THR A 82 -13.79 21.83 -4.00
N ARG A 83 -13.67 21.77 -2.67
CA ARG A 83 -12.56 21.10 -1.98
C ARG A 83 -12.75 19.59 -1.93
N ARG A 84 -11.69 18.84 -2.26
CA ARG A 84 -11.63 17.38 -2.22
C ARG A 84 -10.51 16.93 -1.29
N GLU A 85 -10.87 16.10 -0.32
CA GLU A 85 -9.98 15.52 0.69
C GLU A 85 -10.31 14.03 0.85
N PHE A 86 -9.39 13.26 1.43
CA PHE A 86 -9.59 11.83 1.72
C PHE A 86 -9.93 10.98 0.48
N PHE A 87 -9.71 11.47 -0.75
CA PHE A 87 -10.14 10.80 -1.97
C PHE A 87 -9.37 9.49 -2.25
N GLN A 88 -8.22 9.27 -1.60
CA GLN A 88 -7.46 8.01 -1.66
C GLN A 88 -8.30 6.80 -1.25
N ILE A 89 -9.11 6.90 -0.19
CA ILE A 89 -9.84 5.73 0.33
C ILE A 89 -11.02 5.33 -0.56
N PHE A 90 -11.46 6.22 -1.45
CA PHE A 90 -12.66 6.03 -2.27
C PHE A 90 -12.40 5.38 -3.64
N ILE A 91 -11.15 4.99 -3.94
CA ILE A 91 -10.92 4.07 -5.06
C ILE A 91 -11.32 2.64 -4.74
N ASP A 92 -11.45 2.32 -3.44
CA ASP A 92 -12.11 1.13 -2.97
C ASP A 92 -13.63 1.31 -3.05
N GLY A 93 -14.28 0.49 -3.86
CA GLY A 93 -15.73 0.55 -4.08
C GLY A 93 -16.54 0.27 -2.82
N ASP A 94 -16.06 -0.63 -1.96
CA ASP A 94 -16.76 -0.99 -0.72
C ASP A 94 -16.72 0.17 0.27
N THR A 95 -15.56 0.80 0.42
CA THR A 95 -15.39 2.01 1.24
C THR A 95 -16.25 3.17 0.72
N LEU A 96 -16.31 3.36 -0.60
CA LEU A 96 -17.16 4.40 -1.20
C LEU A 96 -18.64 4.14 -0.94
N ALA A 97 -19.11 2.91 -1.16
CA ALA A 97 -20.50 2.54 -0.93
C ALA A 97 -20.91 2.74 0.54
N ALA A 98 -20.04 2.36 1.47
CA ALA A 98 -20.27 2.58 2.91
C ALA A 98 -20.36 4.07 3.26
N ALA A 99 -19.50 4.91 2.69
CA ALA A 99 -19.53 6.35 2.93
C ALA A 99 -20.81 7.01 2.37
N GLN A 100 -21.27 6.59 1.19
CA GLN A 100 -22.51 7.08 0.60
C GLN A 100 -23.75 6.66 1.41
N GLN A 101 -23.78 5.43 1.93
CA GLN A 101 -24.84 4.97 2.83
C GLN A 101 -24.90 5.77 4.14
N GLN A 102 -23.75 6.26 4.62
CA GLN A 102 -23.66 7.13 5.80
C GLN A 102 -23.97 8.61 5.49
N GLY A 103 -24.31 8.95 4.24
CA GLY A 103 -24.65 10.31 3.84
C GLY A 103 -23.46 11.28 3.83
N LEU A 104 -22.23 10.77 3.62
CA LEU A 104 -21.03 11.61 3.62
C LEU A 104 -20.99 12.48 2.35
N SER A 105 -21.43 13.74 2.48
CA SER A 105 -21.59 14.68 1.34
C SER A 105 -20.30 14.99 0.59
N SER A 106 -19.14 14.83 1.24
CA SER A 106 -17.82 15.04 0.64
C SER A 106 -17.31 13.84 -0.18
N ALA A 107 -17.99 12.68 -0.10
CA ALA A 107 -17.59 11.50 -0.85
C ALA A 107 -17.73 11.74 -2.37
N PRO A 108 -16.82 11.19 -3.19
CA PRO A 108 -16.99 11.14 -4.64
C PRO A 108 -18.32 10.46 -5.02
N LYS A 109 -18.85 10.81 -6.19
CA LYS A 109 -20.04 10.16 -6.75
C LYS A 109 -19.71 8.75 -7.22
N THR A 110 -18.51 8.52 -7.73
CA THR A 110 -18.07 7.24 -8.28
C THR A 110 -16.59 6.96 -7.97
N THR A 111 -16.19 5.69 -8.04
CA THR A 111 -14.77 5.31 -7.95
C THR A 111 -13.95 5.90 -9.10
N ALA A 112 -14.55 6.13 -10.28
CA ALA A 112 -13.89 6.79 -11.41
C ALA A 112 -13.54 8.25 -11.09
N GLU A 113 -14.42 8.97 -10.39
CA GLU A 113 -14.15 10.33 -9.92
C GLU A 113 -13.04 10.34 -8.85
N ALA A 114 -13.05 9.38 -7.91
CA ALA A 114 -11.97 9.23 -6.93
C ALA A 114 -10.61 8.95 -7.60
N ARG A 115 -10.58 8.10 -8.64
CA ARG A 115 -9.39 7.85 -9.47
C ARG A 115 -8.89 9.13 -10.12
N ARG A 116 -9.78 9.93 -10.70
CA ARG A 116 -9.43 11.23 -11.30
C ARG A 116 -8.79 12.17 -10.29
N PHE A 117 -9.37 12.31 -9.10
CA PHE A 117 -8.79 13.15 -8.04
C PHE A 117 -7.38 12.68 -7.67
N LEU A 118 -7.14 11.38 -7.52
CA LEU A 118 -5.77 10.87 -7.28
C LEU A 118 -4.83 11.14 -8.46
N THR A 119 -5.29 10.96 -9.70
CA THR A 119 -4.46 11.19 -10.89
C THR A 119 -4.06 12.67 -10.99
N ASP A 120 -5.01 13.58 -10.82
CA ASP A 120 -4.75 15.02 -10.88
C ASP A 120 -3.78 15.46 -9.78
N TYR A 121 -3.99 14.99 -8.55
CA TYR A 121 -3.09 15.27 -7.43
C TYR A 121 -1.68 14.71 -7.67
N LEU A 122 -1.56 13.44 -8.03
CA LEU A 122 -0.26 12.81 -8.28
C LEU A 122 0.46 13.42 -9.48
N LYS A 123 -0.27 13.92 -10.48
CA LYS A 123 0.34 14.65 -11.61
C LYS A 123 1.01 15.93 -11.13
N GLN A 124 0.40 16.66 -10.21
CA GLN A 124 1.02 17.84 -9.62
C GLN A 124 2.23 17.49 -8.74
N ILE A 125 2.14 16.41 -7.96
CA ILE A 125 3.29 15.86 -7.23
C ILE A 125 4.43 15.53 -8.20
N TYR A 126 4.16 14.80 -9.28
CA TYR A 126 5.16 14.43 -10.28
C TYR A 126 5.88 15.64 -10.87
N ILE A 127 5.13 16.66 -11.28
CA ILE A 127 5.68 17.91 -11.84
C ILE A 127 6.63 18.56 -10.84
N HIS A 128 6.18 18.75 -9.58
CA HIS A 128 7.00 19.37 -8.53
C HIS A 128 8.25 18.54 -8.23
N VAL A 129 8.10 17.22 -8.05
CA VAL A 129 9.20 16.29 -7.75
C VAL A 129 10.29 16.37 -8.82
N LYS A 130 9.88 16.31 -10.09
CA LYS A 130 10.80 16.45 -11.22
C LYS A 130 11.55 17.78 -11.16
N GLU A 131 10.83 18.89 -11.04
CA GLU A 131 11.43 20.23 -11.04
C GLU A 131 12.39 20.44 -9.87
N SER A 132 12.01 20.02 -8.65
CA SER A 132 12.85 20.11 -7.45
C SER A 132 14.11 19.26 -7.60
N ILE A 133 14.00 18.02 -8.07
CA ILE A 133 15.18 17.16 -8.25
C ILE A 133 16.09 17.72 -9.35
N GLU A 134 15.55 18.10 -10.52
CA GLU A 134 16.34 18.70 -11.62
C GLU A 134 17.10 19.95 -11.17
N MET A 135 16.49 20.77 -10.31
CA MET A 135 17.14 21.92 -9.70
C MET A 135 18.27 21.50 -8.75
N GLN A 136 17.99 20.58 -7.82
CA GLN A 136 18.95 20.14 -6.80
C GLN A 136 20.19 19.44 -7.39
N ILE A 137 20.03 18.72 -8.51
CA ILE A 137 21.16 18.07 -9.22
C ILE A 137 21.80 18.95 -10.30
N GLY A 138 21.35 20.21 -10.44
CA GLY A 138 21.92 21.16 -11.39
C GLY A 138 21.67 20.83 -12.87
N LYS A 139 20.66 20.01 -13.19
CA LYS A 139 20.34 19.61 -14.57
C LYS A 139 19.16 20.37 -15.18
N ARG A 140 18.46 21.23 -14.42
CA ARG A 140 17.30 22.01 -14.90
C ARG A 140 17.49 22.70 -16.25
N HIS A 141 18.71 23.12 -16.59
CA HIS A 141 19.02 23.84 -17.83
C HIS A 141 19.99 23.10 -18.76
N VAL A 142 20.54 21.94 -18.35
CA VAL A 142 21.62 21.24 -19.07
C VAL A 142 21.50 19.73 -18.85
N GLY A 143 20.77 19.04 -19.74
CA GLY A 143 20.50 17.60 -19.68
C GLY A 143 19.11 17.29 -19.12
N GLY A 144 18.35 16.46 -19.81
CA GLY A 144 16.93 16.25 -19.50
C GLY A 144 16.70 15.15 -18.47
N TRP A 145 15.77 15.37 -17.54
CA TRP A 145 15.14 14.32 -16.73
C TRP A 145 14.79 13.04 -17.51
N LYS A 146 14.38 13.18 -18.78
CA LYS A 146 14.02 12.08 -19.68
C LYS A 146 15.18 11.12 -20.02
N ASP A 147 16.42 11.60 -19.97
CA ASP A 147 17.60 10.82 -20.31
C ASP A 147 18.14 10.02 -19.11
N MET A 148 17.67 10.33 -17.90
CA MET A 148 18.07 9.65 -16.67
C MET A 148 17.31 8.34 -16.47
N ALA A 149 17.96 7.37 -15.83
CA ALA A 149 17.28 6.23 -15.26
C ALA A 149 16.67 6.61 -13.90
N VAL A 150 15.34 6.69 -13.82
CA VAL A 150 14.60 7.09 -12.61
C VAL A 150 13.69 5.96 -12.17
N LYS A 151 13.84 5.50 -10.93
CA LYS A 151 12.97 4.49 -10.34
C LYS A 151 12.11 5.12 -9.24
N PHE A 152 10.80 5.09 -9.46
CA PHE A 152 9.80 5.52 -8.47
C PHE A 152 9.31 4.32 -7.66
N LEU A 153 9.31 4.46 -6.34
CA LEU A 153 8.87 3.46 -5.37
C LEU A 153 7.67 4.01 -4.61
N PHE A 154 6.55 3.29 -4.64
CA PHE A 154 5.34 3.66 -3.92
C PHE A 154 5.06 2.66 -2.80
N SER A 155 4.61 3.19 -1.65
CA SER A 155 3.93 2.41 -0.64
C SER A 155 2.44 2.25 -0.97
N VAL A 156 1.79 1.31 -0.29
CA VAL A 156 0.32 1.25 -0.21
C VAL A 156 -0.14 1.02 1.23
N PRO A 157 -1.35 1.49 1.58
CA PRO A 157 -1.95 1.19 2.87
C PRO A 157 -2.07 -0.32 3.09
N THR A 158 -1.83 -0.77 4.30
CA THR A 158 -1.94 -2.19 4.67
C THR A 158 -3.38 -2.69 4.55
N THR A 159 -4.35 -1.78 4.67
CA THR A 159 -5.79 -2.04 4.46
C THR A 159 -6.13 -2.47 3.04
N TRP A 160 -5.28 -2.18 2.04
CA TRP A 160 -5.48 -2.62 0.67
C TRP A 160 -5.08 -4.09 0.52
N THR A 161 -6.05 -4.97 0.75
CA THR A 161 -5.90 -6.44 0.65
C THR A 161 -6.33 -6.99 -0.70
N ASN A 162 -7.02 -6.18 -1.52
CA ASN A 162 -7.49 -6.55 -2.85
C ASN A 162 -6.51 -6.05 -3.93
N MET A 163 -5.98 -6.97 -4.74
CA MET A 163 -5.09 -6.64 -5.85
C MET A 163 -5.74 -5.75 -6.92
N GLY A 164 -7.06 -5.79 -7.09
CA GLY A 164 -7.76 -4.89 -8.01
C GLY A 164 -7.61 -3.41 -7.63
N ILE A 165 -7.60 -3.11 -6.32
CA ILE A 165 -7.37 -1.75 -5.81
C ILE A 165 -5.92 -1.33 -6.09
N ILE A 166 -4.96 -2.22 -5.83
CA ILE A 166 -3.54 -1.95 -6.07
C ILE A 166 -3.25 -1.75 -7.57
N ASN A 167 -3.87 -2.54 -8.44
CA ASN A 167 -3.74 -2.38 -9.89
C ASN A 167 -4.40 -1.10 -10.39
N THR A 168 -5.55 -0.73 -9.83
CA THR A 168 -6.16 0.59 -10.07
C THR A 168 -5.18 1.70 -9.70
N PHE A 169 -4.51 1.59 -8.55
CA PHE A 169 -3.52 2.56 -8.11
C PHE A 169 -2.28 2.62 -9.02
N LYS A 170 -1.76 1.48 -9.47
CA LYS A 170 -0.69 1.43 -10.49
C LYS A 170 -1.09 2.16 -11.78
N GLY A 171 -2.33 2.00 -12.21
CA GLY A 171 -2.90 2.75 -13.34
C GLY A 171 -2.88 4.26 -13.11
N ILE A 172 -3.36 4.72 -11.96
CA ILE A 172 -3.33 6.14 -11.55
C ILE A 172 -1.90 6.69 -11.54
N VAL A 173 -0.95 5.97 -10.92
CA VAL A 173 0.48 6.37 -10.87
C VAL A 173 1.03 6.56 -12.28
N ARG A 174 0.76 5.62 -13.17
CA ARG A 174 1.19 5.69 -14.58
C ARG A 174 0.55 6.88 -15.30
N ASP A 175 -0.77 7.05 -15.15
CA ASP A 175 -1.53 8.11 -15.83
C ASP A 175 -1.17 9.51 -15.31
N ALA A 176 -0.65 9.61 -14.08
CA ALA A 176 -0.08 10.84 -13.51
C ALA A 176 1.30 11.21 -14.08
N GLY A 177 1.98 10.30 -14.79
CA GLY A 177 3.26 10.55 -15.46
C GLY A 177 4.45 9.78 -14.89
N PHE A 178 4.29 9.10 -13.75
CA PHE A 178 5.37 8.33 -13.14
C PHE A 178 5.73 7.12 -14.00
N GLY A 179 7.03 6.97 -14.28
CA GLY A 179 7.54 5.80 -15.01
C GLY A 179 7.32 5.82 -16.52
N ILE A 180 6.82 6.92 -17.11
CA ILE A 180 6.49 6.96 -18.56
C ILE A 180 7.08 8.14 -19.33
N GLU A 181 7.63 9.18 -18.67
CA GLU A 181 8.15 10.35 -19.38
C GLU A 181 9.50 10.09 -20.07
N GLY A 182 10.40 9.38 -19.40
CA GLY A 182 11.70 8.95 -19.92
C GLY A 182 11.75 7.45 -20.24
N LEU A 183 12.60 7.06 -21.21
CA LEU A 183 12.70 5.66 -21.66
C LEU A 183 13.20 4.69 -20.57
N LYS A 184 13.93 5.21 -19.58
CA LYS A 184 14.47 4.46 -18.44
C LYS A 184 13.75 4.78 -17.13
N HIS A 185 12.57 5.41 -17.20
CA HIS A 185 11.76 5.65 -16.01
C HIS A 185 10.94 4.43 -15.70
N THR A 186 10.86 4.06 -14.42
CA THR A 186 10.05 2.94 -13.95
C THR A 186 9.31 3.33 -12.68
N ALA A 187 8.11 2.80 -12.47
CA ALA A 187 7.36 2.99 -11.23
C ALA A 187 6.91 1.63 -10.70
N GLU A 188 7.22 1.35 -9.44
CA GLU A 188 6.86 0.11 -8.77
C GLU A 188 6.09 0.41 -7.48
N VAL A 189 5.07 -0.40 -7.20
CA VAL A 189 4.45 -0.48 -5.88
C VAL A 189 5.11 -1.65 -5.17
N ASP A 190 5.89 -1.37 -4.14
CA ASP A 190 6.73 -2.37 -3.49
C ASP A 190 6.14 -2.76 -2.14
N LEU A 191 6.53 -2.07 -1.06
CA LEU A 191 6.17 -2.37 0.33
C LEU A 191 4.83 -1.74 0.73
N THR A 192 4.11 -2.37 1.66
CA THR A 192 3.07 -1.70 2.44
C THR A 192 3.69 -0.65 3.38
N GLU A 193 2.89 0.31 3.85
CA GLU A 193 3.33 1.36 4.79
C GLU A 193 4.01 0.77 6.04
N ALA A 194 3.39 -0.21 6.71
CA ALA A 194 3.99 -0.83 7.90
C ALA A 194 5.24 -1.70 7.59
N GLU A 195 5.34 -2.31 6.41
CA GLU A 195 6.56 -3.01 5.98
C GLU A 195 7.71 -2.02 5.78
N ALA A 196 7.47 -0.91 5.07
CA ALA A 196 8.46 0.14 4.88
C ALA A 196 8.88 0.76 6.20
N ALA A 197 7.93 1.04 7.09
CA ALA A 197 8.21 1.55 8.43
C ALA A 197 9.11 0.60 9.24
N SER A 198 8.89 -0.71 9.10
CA SER A 198 9.72 -1.74 9.73
C SER A 198 11.13 -1.78 9.14
N VAL A 199 11.29 -1.62 7.83
CA VAL A 199 12.60 -1.58 7.16
C VAL A 199 13.43 -0.42 7.67
N ALA A 200 12.85 0.79 7.67
CA ALA A 200 13.54 1.97 8.18
C ALA A 200 13.92 1.79 9.66
N THR A 201 13.02 1.23 10.46
CA THR A 201 13.31 0.94 11.87
C THR A 201 14.53 0.03 12.02
N LEU A 202 14.59 -1.08 11.28
CA LEU A 202 15.73 -2.00 11.38
C LEU A 202 17.04 -1.36 10.90
N LYS A 203 16.99 -0.50 9.88
CA LYS A 203 18.19 0.12 9.28
C LYS A 203 18.68 1.35 10.02
N THR A 204 17.83 2.08 10.74
CA THR A 204 18.19 3.39 11.32
C THR A 204 17.96 3.51 12.82
N SER A 205 17.29 2.56 13.46
CA SER A 205 17.06 2.61 14.90
C SER A 205 18.37 2.54 15.69
N ALA A 206 18.41 3.23 16.83
CA ALA A 206 19.50 3.10 17.81
C ALA A 206 19.42 1.78 18.63
N ILE A 207 18.35 0.99 18.45
CA ILE A 207 18.18 -0.29 19.13
C ILE A 207 19.10 -1.34 18.50
N ASN A 208 19.81 -2.05 19.36
CA ASN A 208 20.52 -3.26 18.95
C ASN A 208 19.56 -4.45 18.98
N PHE A 209 19.03 -4.80 17.82
CA PHE A 209 18.18 -5.97 17.66
C PHE A 209 19.00 -7.26 17.66
N ASN A 210 18.57 -8.26 18.45
CA ASN A 210 19.17 -9.59 18.41
C ASN A 210 18.47 -10.46 17.36
N VAL A 211 19.22 -11.39 16.77
CA VAL A 211 18.61 -12.40 15.88
C VAL A 211 17.58 -13.21 16.67
N GLY A 212 16.39 -13.37 16.09
CA GLY A 212 15.27 -14.05 16.72
C GLY A 212 14.31 -13.13 17.48
N SER A 213 14.74 -11.91 17.87
CA SER A 213 13.90 -10.92 18.54
C SER A 213 12.71 -10.52 17.71
N LEU A 214 11.60 -10.19 18.40
CA LEU A 214 10.36 -9.72 17.79
C LEU A 214 10.12 -8.25 18.10
N PHE A 215 9.68 -7.52 17.08
CA PHE A 215 9.11 -6.20 17.27
C PHE A 215 7.81 -6.06 16.48
N LEU A 216 6.91 -5.23 17.01
CA LEU A 216 5.64 -4.90 16.36
C LEU A 216 5.68 -3.44 15.92
N THR A 217 5.69 -3.21 14.62
CA THR A 217 5.49 -1.87 14.07
C THR A 217 4.02 -1.51 14.12
N VAL A 218 3.70 -0.32 14.62
CA VAL A 218 2.37 0.28 14.64
C VAL A 218 2.48 1.64 13.95
N ASP A 219 2.27 1.66 12.64
CA ASP A 219 2.25 2.87 11.84
C ASP A 219 0.87 3.52 11.93
N ALA A 220 0.73 4.47 12.85
CA ALA A 220 -0.49 5.21 13.09
C ALA A 220 -0.43 6.53 12.29
N GLY A 221 -1.07 6.54 11.13
CA GLY A 221 -1.08 7.64 10.18
C GLY A 221 -2.28 8.58 10.32
N GLY A 222 -2.58 9.26 9.21
CA GLY A 222 -3.68 10.21 9.12
C GLY A 222 -5.06 9.56 9.02
N GLY A 223 -5.18 8.49 8.22
CA GLY A 223 -6.43 7.77 7.99
C GLY A 223 -6.45 6.33 8.50
N THR A 224 -5.28 5.70 8.59
CA THR A 224 -5.11 4.28 8.91
C THR A 224 -4.08 4.06 10.01
N THR A 225 -4.22 2.95 10.72
CA THR A 225 -3.19 2.41 11.61
C THR A 225 -2.86 1.01 11.13
N ASP A 226 -1.59 0.81 10.77
CA ASP A 226 -1.09 -0.40 10.14
C ASP A 226 -0.11 -1.12 11.06
N LEU A 227 -0.25 -2.44 11.16
CA LEU A 227 0.49 -3.30 12.06
C LEU A 227 1.31 -4.32 11.28
N ALA A 228 2.58 -4.46 11.67
CA ALA A 228 3.47 -5.49 11.14
C ALA A 228 4.32 -6.13 12.25
N LEU A 229 4.14 -7.43 12.46
CA LEU A 229 4.92 -8.22 13.41
C LEU A 229 6.14 -8.82 12.71
N MET A 230 7.33 -8.39 13.11
CA MET A 230 8.59 -8.73 12.47
C MET A 230 9.49 -9.55 13.38
N ARG A 231 10.23 -10.50 12.79
CA ARG A 231 11.32 -11.23 13.42
C ARG A 231 12.63 -10.88 12.75
N ILE A 232 13.64 -10.57 13.55
CA ILE A 232 14.99 -10.32 13.08
C ILE A 232 15.64 -11.64 12.66
N THR A 233 16.10 -11.73 11.41
CA THR A 233 16.75 -12.92 10.86
C THR A 233 18.25 -12.72 10.64
N SER A 234 18.70 -11.48 10.48
CA SER A 234 20.10 -11.09 10.44
C SER A 234 20.28 -9.73 11.11
N ASN A 235 21.24 -9.65 12.03
CA ASN A 235 21.64 -8.40 12.71
C ASN A 235 22.95 -7.83 12.14
N SER A 236 23.30 -8.17 10.90
CA SER A 236 24.43 -7.58 10.17
C SER A 236 24.31 -6.06 10.16
N THR A 237 25.38 -5.36 10.56
CA THR A 237 25.40 -3.89 10.57
C THR A 237 25.26 -3.30 9.16
N ALA A 238 25.83 -3.95 8.15
CA ALA A 238 25.74 -3.48 6.78
C ALA A 238 24.39 -3.86 6.13
N PHE A 239 24.01 -5.13 6.27
CA PHE A 239 22.89 -5.72 5.54
C PHE A 239 21.98 -6.53 6.47
N PRO A 240 21.27 -5.86 7.39
CA PRO A 240 20.35 -6.54 8.31
C PRO A 240 19.15 -7.10 7.53
N GLN A 241 18.51 -8.12 8.09
CA GLN A 241 17.32 -8.72 7.52
C GLN A 241 16.30 -9.09 8.60
N MET A 242 15.04 -9.10 8.19
CA MET A 242 13.91 -9.54 9.00
C MET A 242 12.88 -10.28 8.15
N SER A 243 11.97 -10.98 8.81
CA SER A 243 10.87 -11.73 8.22
C SER A 243 9.57 -11.42 8.94
N GLN A 244 8.47 -11.38 8.21
CA GLN A 244 7.14 -11.31 8.83
C GLN A 244 6.81 -12.59 9.59
N VAL A 245 6.22 -12.41 10.76
CA VAL A 245 5.72 -13.50 11.60
C VAL A 245 4.25 -13.79 11.32
N ALA A 246 3.51 -12.75 10.94
CA ALA A 246 2.09 -12.78 10.61
C ALA A 246 1.83 -11.91 9.38
N ALA A 247 0.71 -12.16 8.69
CA ALA A 247 0.24 -11.26 7.65
C ALA A 247 -0.04 -9.87 8.25
N VAL A 248 0.43 -8.82 7.57
CA VAL A 248 0.21 -7.43 7.98
C VAL A 248 -1.28 -7.09 8.02
N ARG A 249 -1.67 -6.23 8.96
CA ARG A 249 -3.07 -5.84 9.20
C ARG A 249 -3.18 -4.33 9.27
N GLY A 250 -4.24 -3.77 8.71
CA GLY A 250 -4.55 -2.35 8.82
C GLY A 250 -5.96 -2.12 9.35
N VAL A 251 -6.18 -0.97 9.98
CA VAL A 251 -7.50 -0.51 10.41
C VAL A 251 -7.68 0.95 10.05
N GLY A 252 -8.91 1.35 9.67
CA GLY A 252 -9.28 2.74 9.40
C GLY A 252 -9.37 3.60 10.67
N ILE A 253 -8.29 3.68 11.44
CA ILE A 253 -8.14 4.54 12.61
C ILE A 253 -6.91 5.41 12.38
N GLY A 254 -7.06 6.73 12.45
CA GLY A 254 -5.94 7.66 12.27
C GLY A 254 -6.24 9.03 12.87
N SER A 255 -5.30 9.96 12.73
CA SER A 255 -5.44 11.29 13.34
C SER A 255 -6.64 12.09 12.83
N SER A 256 -7.15 11.81 11.63
CA SER A 256 -8.34 12.49 11.09
C SER A 256 -9.62 12.21 11.89
N LEU A 257 -9.68 11.08 12.60
CA LEU A 257 -10.80 10.77 13.48
C LEU A 257 -10.80 11.64 14.74
N ILE A 258 -9.63 12.12 15.17
CA ILE A 258 -9.50 13.13 16.25
C ILE A 258 -10.08 14.46 15.76
N ASP A 259 -9.77 14.85 14.52
CA ASP A 259 -10.32 16.06 13.90
C ASP A 259 -11.85 15.96 13.82
N ARG A 260 -12.38 14.82 13.35
CA ARG A 260 -13.83 14.57 13.29
C ARG A 260 -14.50 14.58 14.67
N ALA A 261 -13.85 14.01 15.68
CA ALA A 261 -14.36 14.02 17.04
C ALA A 261 -14.40 15.47 17.60
N PHE A 262 -13.38 16.28 17.29
CA PHE A 262 -13.35 17.70 17.65
C PHE A 262 -14.44 18.51 16.95
N ILE A 263 -14.65 18.31 15.64
CA ILE A 263 -15.74 18.93 14.88
C ILE A 263 -17.09 18.62 15.54
N ARG A 264 -17.33 17.35 15.89
CA ARG A 264 -18.55 16.94 16.58
C ARG A 264 -18.70 17.59 17.96
N LEU A 265 -17.63 17.68 18.74
CA LEU A 265 -17.64 18.35 20.04
C LEU A 265 -18.04 19.82 19.90
N VAL A 266 -17.47 20.54 18.92
CA VAL A 266 -17.82 21.95 18.66
C VAL A 266 -19.25 22.09 18.17
N ALA A 267 -19.68 21.25 17.22
CA ALA A 267 -21.04 21.27 16.69
C ALA A 267 -22.10 21.00 17.77
N GLN A 268 -21.83 20.07 18.70
CA GLN A 268 -22.72 19.80 19.84
C GLN A 268 -22.85 21.02 20.75
N ARG A 269 -21.74 21.70 21.08
CA ARG A 269 -21.80 22.94 21.87
C ARG A 269 -22.62 24.02 21.17
N LEU A 270 -22.44 24.20 19.85
CA LEU A 270 -23.20 25.19 19.09
C LEU A 270 -24.70 24.88 19.06
N ALA A 271 -25.07 23.61 18.94
CA ALA A 271 -26.47 23.18 18.92
C ALA A 271 -27.22 23.48 20.24
N GLU A 272 -26.52 23.62 21.36
CA GLU A 272 -27.09 24.03 22.65
C GLU A 272 -27.46 25.53 22.70
N TYR A 273 -26.93 26.35 21.78
CA TYR A 273 -27.12 27.81 21.75
C TYR A 273 -27.47 28.30 20.33
N PRO A 274 -28.70 28.03 19.83
CA PRO A 274 -29.11 28.38 18.48
C PRO A 274 -29.05 29.89 18.18
N ASP A 275 -29.17 30.72 19.21
CA ASP A 275 -29.10 32.18 19.15
C ASP A 275 -27.71 32.73 18.77
N VAL A 276 -26.67 31.88 18.88
CA VAL A 276 -25.30 32.19 18.45
C VAL A 276 -24.98 31.58 17.09
N GLN A 277 -25.75 30.60 16.64
CA GLN A 277 -25.51 29.90 15.39
C GLN A 277 -25.60 30.83 14.17
N ASP A 278 -26.54 31.78 14.17
CA ASP A 278 -26.68 32.79 13.10
C ASP A 278 -25.56 33.85 13.10
N LYS A 279 -24.74 33.90 14.16
CA LYS A 279 -23.63 34.86 14.30
C LYS A 279 -22.28 34.27 13.89
N LEU A 280 -22.22 32.97 13.61
CA LEU A 280 -21.01 32.26 13.21
C LEU A 280 -21.20 31.64 11.81
N PRO A 281 -20.12 31.42 11.04
CA PRO A 281 -20.20 30.70 9.78
C PRO A 281 -20.85 29.30 9.94
N THR A 282 -21.68 28.87 8.99
CA THR A 282 -22.37 27.56 9.04
C THR A 282 -21.39 26.38 9.16
N ASP A 283 -20.18 26.53 8.63
CA ASP A 283 -19.07 25.58 8.65
C ASP A 283 -18.07 25.85 9.79
N PHE A 284 -18.43 26.65 10.80
CA PHE A 284 -17.52 27.07 11.88
C PHE A 284 -16.80 25.91 12.58
N ALA A 285 -17.50 24.81 12.86
CA ALA A 285 -16.90 23.62 13.49
C ALA A 285 -15.79 23.00 12.62
N MET A 286 -15.97 23.00 11.30
CA MET A 286 -14.92 22.58 10.34
C MET A 286 -13.77 23.58 10.33
N ARG A 287 -14.05 24.89 10.27
CA ARG A 287 -13.03 25.95 10.25
C ARG A 287 -12.13 25.89 11.49
N ILE A 288 -12.71 25.81 12.69
CA ILE A 288 -11.93 25.75 13.94
C ILE A 288 -11.09 24.46 14.04
N SER A 289 -11.53 23.34 13.45
CA SER A 289 -10.73 22.12 13.39
C SER A 289 -9.52 22.22 12.44
N ARG A 290 -9.57 23.12 11.45
CA ARG A 290 -8.47 23.36 10.51
C ARG A 290 -7.52 24.45 11.00
N ASN A 291 -7.92 25.20 12.03
CA ASN A 291 -7.17 26.27 12.66
C ASN A 291 -5.78 25.80 13.13
N HIS A 292 -4.77 26.63 12.92
CA HIS A 292 -3.39 26.36 13.36
C HIS A 292 -3.26 26.12 14.88
N HIS A 293 -4.04 26.83 15.71
CA HIS A 293 -4.05 26.66 17.16
C HIS A 293 -4.54 25.26 17.57
N PHE A 294 -5.64 24.78 16.97
CA PHE A 294 -6.10 23.41 17.23
C PHE A 294 -5.09 22.37 16.75
N LYS A 295 -4.53 22.54 15.54
CA LYS A 295 -3.47 21.66 15.02
C LYS A 295 -2.27 21.61 15.97
N THR A 296 -1.87 22.75 16.54
CA THR A 296 -0.80 22.82 17.54
C THR A 296 -1.17 22.04 18.80
N VAL A 297 -2.37 22.26 19.36
CA VAL A 297 -2.86 21.52 20.53
C VAL A 297 -2.85 20.01 20.25
N LYS A 298 -3.39 19.58 19.10
CA LYS A 298 -3.43 18.18 18.68
C LYS A 298 -2.03 17.58 18.55
N HIS A 299 -1.14 18.21 17.80
CA HIS A 299 0.20 17.66 17.52
C HIS A 299 1.11 17.65 18.75
N LYS A 300 0.90 18.59 19.69
CA LYS A 300 1.70 18.74 20.90
C LYS A 300 1.08 18.12 22.15
N PHE A 301 -0.09 17.49 22.02
CA PHE A 301 -0.76 16.85 23.14
C PHE A 301 0.10 15.71 23.73
N GLY A 302 0.28 15.73 25.06
CA GLY A 302 1.16 14.83 25.81
C GLY A 302 2.58 15.36 26.03
N GLU A 303 3.05 16.35 25.27
CA GLU A 303 4.35 16.99 25.54
C GLU A 303 4.23 17.87 26.79
N LYS A 304 5.02 17.58 27.84
CA LYS A 304 4.91 18.24 29.16
C LYS A 304 4.81 19.77 29.10
N VAL A 305 5.54 20.42 28.20
CA VAL A 305 5.58 21.89 28.04
C VAL A 305 4.28 22.45 27.47
N TYR A 306 3.56 21.66 26.67
CA TYR A 306 2.32 22.06 26.00
C TYR A 306 1.05 21.66 26.76
N MET A 307 1.19 20.85 27.81
CA MET A 307 0.05 20.41 28.62
C MET A 307 -0.48 21.54 29.50
N GLN A 308 -1.74 21.91 29.27
CA GLN A 308 -2.47 22.93 30.02
C GLN A 308 -3.73 22.32 30.63
N LYS A 309 -4.25 22.92 31.72
CA LYS A 309 -5.58 22.55 32.25
C LYS A 309 -6.71 22.91 31.29
N VAL A 310 -6.53 24.03 30.57
CA VAL A 310 -7.47 24.56 29.60
C VAL A 310 -6.70 25.06 28.38
N PHE A 311 -7.09 24.60 27.19
CA PHE A 311 -6.60 25.03 25.90
C PHE A 311 -7.51 26.13 25.35
N LYS A 312 -6.90 27.21 24.83
CA LYS A 312 -7.61 28.35 24.25
C LYS A 312 -7.36 28.37 22.74
N ILE A 313 -8.40 28.17 21.96
CA ILE A 313 -8.31 28.11 20.49
C ILE A 313 -8.93 29.38 19.92
N GLN A 314 -8.12 30.17 19.21
CA GLN A 314 -8.58 31.40 18.58
C GLN A 314 -9.64 31.10 17.52
N MET A 315 -10.74 31.85 17.55
CA MET A 315 -11.80 31.77 16.56
C MET A 315 -11.49 32.78 15.45
N GLU A 316 -11.10 32.29 14.28
CA GLU A 316 -10.84 33.15 13.11
C GLU A 316 -12.14 33.79 12.62
N GLY A 317 -12.08 35.08 12.28
CA GLY A 317 -13.25 35.85 11.85
C GLY A 317 -14.21 36.26 12.97
N VAL A 318 -13.87 35.99 14.23
CA VAL A 318 -14.69 36.39 15.39
C VAL A 318 -13.99 37.50 16.17
N ALA A 319 -14.75 38.52 16.58
CA ALA A 319 -14.22 39.68 17.27
C ALA A 319 -13.60 39.32 18.63
N TYR A 320 -12.51 40.01 19.00
CA TYR A 320 -11.76 39.74 20.24
C TYR A 320 -12.50 40.15 21.52
N ASP A 321 -13.60 40.88 21.42
CA ASP A 321 -14.49 41.23 22.53
C ASP A 321 -15.68 40.25 22.67
N PHE A 322 -15.88 39.34 21.70
CA PHE A 322 -16.92 38.35 21.77
C PHE A 322 -16.64 37.32 22.87
N SER A 323 -17.57 37.19 23.81
CA SER A 323 -17.53 36.21 24.89
C SER A 323 -18.90 35.60 25.10
N HIS A 324 -18.94 34.29 25.36
CA HIS A 324 -20.18 33.56 25.57
C HIS A 324 -19.96 32.45 26.62
N PRO A 325 -20.42 32.63 27.87
CA PRO A 325 -20.15 31.69 28.97
C PRO A 325 -20.63 30.27 28.66
N GLY A 326 -21.81 30.11 28.06
CA GLY A 326 -22.39 28.82 27.73
C GLY A 326 -21.60 28.02 26.68
N LEU A 327 -20.98 28.72 25.73
CA LEU A 327 -20.13 28.12 24.70
C LEU A 327 -18.66 28.02 25.14
N ARG A 328 -18.37 28.50 26.36
CA ARG A 328 -17.02 28.67 26.91
C ARG A 328 -16.12 29.46 25.96
N ILE A 329 -16.62 30.63 25.53
CA ILE A 329 -15.87 31.56 24.69
C ILE A 329 -15.46 32.77 25.53
N GLU A 330 -14.17 33.08 25.53
CA GLU A 330 -13.60 34.26 26.19
C GLU A 330 -12.70 35.01 25.22
N GLY A 331 -13.04 36.26 24.92
CA GLY A 331 -12.23 37.15 24.10
C GLY A 331 -11.92 36.60 22.70
N GLY A 332 -12.95 36.09 22.02
CA GLY A 332 -12.83 35.48 20.69
C GLY A 332 -12.10 34.14 20.67
N ARG A 333 -11.92 33.47 21.81
CA ARG A 333 -11.28 32.15 21.92
C ARG A 333 -12.23 31.16 22.54
N MET A 334 -12.35 29.98 21.94
CA MET A 334 -13.11 28.87 22.51
C MET A 334 -12.20 28.04 23.43
N LEU A 335 -12.71 27.74 24.63
CA LEU A 335 -11.97 27.05 25.68
C LEU A 335 -12.30 25.54 25.68
N PHE A 336 -11.27 24.72 25.82
CA PHE A 336 -11.39 23.27 25.93
C PHE A 336 -10.58 22.78 27.13
N THR A 337 -11.20 22.00 28.00
CA THR A 337 -10.51 21.35 29.11
C THR A 337 -9.52 20.32 28.60
N LYS A 338 -8.53 19.97 29.42
CA LYS A 338 -7.62 18.87 29.12
C LYS A 338 -8.38 17.58 28.84
N GLU A 339 -9.38 17.28 29.66
CA GLU A 339 -10.17 16.06 29.62
C GLU A 339 -10.98 15.96 28.32
N GLU A 340 -11.52 17.08 27.83
CA GLU A 340 -12.20 17.13 26.54
C GLU A 340 -11.25 16.79 25.39
N ILE A 341 -10.06 17.40 25.34
CA ILE A 341 -9.06 17.07 24.31
C ILE A 341 -8.58 15.63 24.45
N GLN A 342 -8.33 15.17 25.68
CA GLN A 342 -7.89 13.81 25.98
C GLN A 342 -8.87 12.77 25.43
N SER A 343 -10.16 12.97 25.64
CA SER A 343 -11.22 12.05 25.19
C SER A 343 -11.22 11.82 23.67
N LEU A 344 -10.79 12.82 22.88
CA LEU A 344 -10.68 12.72 21.43
C LEU A 344 -9.61 11.69 21.02
N PHE A 345 -8.50 11.64 21.76
CA PHE A 345 -7.42 10.69 21.56
C PHE A 345 -7.77 9.31 22.13
N ASP A 346 -8.35 9.26 23.33
CA ASP A 346 -8.66 8.01 24.03
C ASP A 346 -9.55 7.10 23.20
N GLN A 347 -10.54 7.66 22.49
CA GLN A 347 -11.39 6.91 21.56
C GLN A 347 -10.59 6.22 20.44
N GLN A 348 -9.53 6.86 19.93
CA GLN A 348 -8.70 6.27 18.87
C GLN A 348 -7.70 5.26 19.44
N ILE A 349 -7.12 5.56 20.60
CA ILE A 349 -6.17 4.68 21.29
C ILE A 349 -6.83 3.36 21.64
N GLU A 350 -8.08 3.35 22.10
CA GLU A 350 -8.84 2.12 22.39
C GLU A 350 -8.90 1.20 21.15
N GLY A 351 -9.21 1.77 19.98
CA GLY A 351 -9.28 1.01 18.74
C GLY A 351 -7.91 0.49 18.27
N ILE A 352 -6.84 1.28 18.44
CA ILE A 352 -5.45 0.85 18.14
C ILE A 352 -5.04 -0.28 19.10
N MET A 353 -5.30 -0.12 20.40
CA MET A 353 -4.99 -1.10 21.43
C MET A 353 -5.74 -2.41 21.20
N LYS A 354 -7.00 -2.36 20.79
CA LYS A 354 -7.73 -3.56 20.38
C LYS A 354 -6.99 -4.35 19.30
N ARG A 355 -6.48 -3.68 18.26
CA ARG A 355 -5.72 -4.35 17.18
C ARG A 355 -4.38 -4.89 17.64
N ILE A 356 -3.70 -4.18 18.54
CA ILE A 356 -2.47 -4.65 19.18
C ILE A 356 -2.74 -5.94 19.95
N ILE A 357 -3.76 -5.94 20.81
CA ILE A 357 -4.12 -7.12 21.62
C ILE A 357 -4.53 -8.29 20.71
N GLU A 358 -5.36 -8.07 19.69
CA GLU A 358 -5.72 -9.12 18.70
C GLU A 358 -4.49 -9.73 18.01
N GLN A 359 -3.44 -8.94 17.75
CA GLN A 359 -2.20 -9.42 17.15
C GLN A 359 -1.37 -10.26 18.15
N LEU A 360 -1.40 -9.90 19.43
CA LEU A 360 -0.73 -10.64 20.51
C LEU A 360 -1.50 -11.92 20.88
N ASP A 361 -2.82 -11.88 20.95
CA ASP A 361 -3.69 -13.05 21.14
C ASP A 361 -3.45 -14.06 20.03
N TRP A 362 -3.40 -13.61 18.78
CA TRP A 362 -3.07 -14.47 17.63
C TRP A 362 -1.72 -15.20 17.81
N MET A 363 -0.72 -14.56 18.43
CA MET A 363 0.54 -15.25 18.74
C MET A 363 0.31 -16.41 19.72
N SER A 364 -0.37 -16.14 20.83
CA SER A 364 -0.70 -17.16 21.84
C SER A 364 -1.53 -18.31 21.26
N GLU A 365 -2.57 -18.00 20.48
CA GLU A 365 -3.44 -18.99 19.84
C GLU A 365 -2.70 -19.87 18.83
N ASN A 366 -1.66 -19.35 18.19
CA ASN A 366 -0.80 -20.08 17.25
C ASN A 366 0.43 -20.71 17.93
N GLY A 367 0.40 -20.87 19.26
CA GLY A 367 1.44 -21.55 20.03
C GLY A 367 2.77 -20.81 20.10
N ARG A 368 2.79 -19.50 19.82
CA ARG A 368 4.00 -18.66 19.88
C ARG A 368 4.21 -18.16 21.30
N THR A 369 5.29 -18.59 21.93
CA THR A 369 5.64 -18.24 23.31
C THR A 369 6.62 -17.07 23.41
N GLU A 370 7.09 -16.54 22.27
CA GLU A 370 8.06 -15.45 22.23
C GLU A 370 7.46 -14.12 22.71
N GLN A 371 8.30 -13.28 23.31
CA GLN A 371 7.93 -11.91 23.69
C GLN A 371 8.15 -10.95 22.51
N VAL A 372 7.23 -10.01 22.34
CA VAL A 372 7.47 -8.77 21.60
C VAL A 372 8.28 -7.84 22.50
N GLU A 373 9.53 -7.60 22.13
CA GLU A 373 10.46 -6.78 22.93
C GLU A 373 10.14 -5.29 22.74
N TYR A 374 9.86 -4.89 21.50
CA TYR A 374 9.63 -3.50 21.14
C TYR A 374 8.34 -3.34 20.36
N MET A 375 7.63 -2.26 20.67
CA MET A 375 6.54 -1.74 19.86
C MET A 375 6.97 -0.39 19.28
N ILE A 376 6.99 -0.31 17.97
CA ILE A 376 7.57 0.81 17.24
C ILE A 376 6.44 1.66 16.67
N LEU A 377 6.27 2.87 17.21
CA LEU A 377 5.25 3.81 16.73
C LEU A 377 5.79 4.62 15.55
N ALA A 378 5.07 4.54 14.44
CA ALA A 378 5.34 5.23 13.18
C ALA A 378 4.15 6.12 12.79
N GLY A 379 4.36 6.98 11.79
CA GLY A 379 3.30 7.82 11.23
C GLY A 379 3.03 9.10 12.02
N GLY A 380 2.10 9.90 11.49
CA GLY A 380 1.73 11.20 12.06
C GLY A 380 1.13 11.09 13.46
N LEU A 381 0.17 10.18 13.66
CA LEU A 381 -0.42 9.93 14.98
C LEU A 381 0.55 9.18 15.90
N GLY A 382 1.35 8.25 15.39
CA GLY A 382 2.35 7.53 16.19
C GLY A 382 3.48 8.43 16.71
N SER A 383 3.64 9.64 16.15
CA SER A 383 4.54 10.67 16.70
C SER A 383 4.02 11.35 17.98
N SER A 384 2.75 11.13 18.35
CA SER A 384 2.15 11.76 19.53
C SER A 384 2.72 11.19 20.83
N ALA A 385 3.23 12.08 21.69
CA ALA A 385 3.70 11.72 23.02
C ALA A 385 2.59 11.11 23.87
N TYR A 386 1.37 11.66 23.80
CA TYR A 386 0.21 11.13 24.52
C TYR A 386 -0.12 9.70 24.10
N VAL A 387 -0.23 9.44 22.79
CA VAL A 387 -0.52 8.10 22.25
C VAL A 387 0.52 7.09 22.72
N ARG A 388 1.81 7.44 22.65
CA ARG A 388 2.90 6.57 23.10
C ARG A 388 2.80 6.22 24.58
N GLU A 389 2.63 7.23 25.44
CA GLU A 389 2.59 7.04 26.89
C GLU A 389 1.36 6.22 27.30
N THR A 390 0.20 6.49 26.72
CA THR A 390 -1.03 5.75 27.01
C THR A 390 -0.95 4.29 26.55
N ILE A 391 -0.44 4.02 25.34
CA ILE A 391 -0.23 2.64 24.86
C ILE A 391 0.73 1.88 25.79
N GLN A 392 1.85 2.51 26.18
CA GLN A 392 2.80 1.90 27.12
C GLN A 392 2.14 1.54 28.45
N GLN A 393 1.35 2.46 29.02
CA GLN A 393 0.65 2.23 30.29
C GLN A 393 -0.37 1.10 30.19
N GLN A 394 -1.17 1.07 29.11
CA GLN A 394 -2.18 0.03 28.93
C GLN A 394 -1.55 -1.36 28.72
N LEU A 395 -0.41 -1.44 28.00
CA LEU A 395 0.32 -2.70 27.83
C LEU A 395 0.94 -3.20 29.14
N MET A 396 1.48 -2.30 29.96
CA MET A 396 1.97 -2.68 31.30
C MET A 396 0.82 -3.15 32.21
N ALA A 397 -0.36 -2.53 32.10
CA ALA A 397 -1.52 -2.90 32.90
C ALA A 397 -2.16 -4.23 32.47
N CYS A 398 -2.17 -4.55 31.17
CA CYS A 398 -2.79 -5.78 30.67
C CYS A 398 -1.96 -7.04 30.94
N ASN A 399 -0.65 -6.90 31.17
CA ASN A 399 0.28 -8.00 31.46
C ASN A 399 0.16 -9.20 30.48
N HIS A 400 -0.04 -8.90 29.19
CA HIS A 400 -0.25 -9.91 28.15
C HIS A 400 0.96 -10.87 28.07
N PRO A 401 0.76 -12.20 27.94
CA PRO A 401 1.84 -13.19 27.98
C PRO A 401 2.93 -12.96 26.93
N ASN A 402 2.63 -12.43 25.75
CA ASN A 402 3.62 -12.10 24.71
C ASN A 402 4.18 -10.67 24.78
N ALA A 403 3.83 -9.85 25.77
CA ALA A 403 4.23 -8.43 25.81
C ALA A 403 4.54 -7.91 27.23
N ARG A 404 4.99 -8.79 28.13
CA ARG A 404 5.16 -8.45 29.57
C ARG A 404 6.20 -7.36 29.83
N GLN A 405 7.20 -7.27 28.97
CA GLN A 405 8.30 -6.31 29.07
C GLN A 405 8.41 -5.44 27.82
N VAL A 406 7.31 -5.31 27.07
CA VAL A 406 7.32 -4.54 25.82
C VAL A 406 7.64 -3.08 26.08
N VAL A 407 8.57 -2.53 25.31
CA VAL A 407 8.91 -1.11 25.34
C VAL A 407 8.33 -0.43 24.10
N VAL A 408 7.50 0.58 24.32
CA VAL A 408 6.87 1.38 23.27
C VAL A 408 7.74 2.60 22.99
N ILE A 409 8.22 2.71 21.77
CA ILE A 409 9.14 3.78 21.35
C ILE A 409 8.70 4.35 20.01
N PRO A 410 9.01 5.63 19.74
CA PRO A 410 8.85 6.18 18.40
C PRO A 410 9.96 5.65 17.49
N CYS A 411 9.67 5.48 16.20
CA CYS A 411 10.73 5.33 15.21
C CYS A 411 11.44 6.68 14.97
N GLN A 412 12.59 6.63 14.29
CA GLN A 412 13.28 7.83 13.86
C GLN A 412 12.49 8.50 12.73
N GLU A 413 12.21 9.80 12.88
CA GLU A 413 11.41 10.60 11.94
C GLU A 413 10.07 9.94 11.53
N PRO A 414 9.11 9.74 12.46
CA PRO A 414 7.91 8.93 12.21
C PRO A 414 7.08 9.31 10.99
N GLN A 415 7.06 10.59 10.64
CA GLN A 415 6.30 11.08 9.50
C GLN A 415 6.93 10.73 8.14
N LEU A 416 8.22 10.39 8.10
CA LEU A 416 8.99 10.10 6.87
C LEU A 416 9.43 8.64 6.78
N VAL A 417 9.09 7.84 7.79
CA VAL A 417 9.61 6.48 7.95
C VAL A 417 9.29 5.58 6.74
N VAL A 418 8.13 5.78 6.10
CA VAL A 418 7.68 5.01 4.93
C VAL A 418 8.55 5.30 3.70
N VAL A 419 8.71 6.57 3.30
CA VAL A 419 9.56 6.94 2.16
C VAL A 419 11.02 6.51 2.38
N ARG A 420 11.53 6.65 3.61
CA ARG A 420 12.87 6.19 3.95
C ARG A 420 12.98 4.67 3.85
N GLY A 421 11.99 3.93 4.34
CA GLY A 421 11.97 2.47 4.30
C GLY A 421 12.03 1.91 2.88
N LEU A 422 11.28 2.50 1.96
CA LEU A 422 11.31 2.15 0.53
C LEU A 422 12.71 2.33 -0.07
N LEU A 423 13.33 3.50 0.15
CA LEU A 423 14.67 3.78 -0.35
C LEU A 423 15.74 2.86 0.26
N LEU A 424 15.64 2.58 1.57
CA LEU A 424 16.62 1.75 2.27
C LEU A 424 16.52 0.26 1.87
N ASP A 425 15.32 -0.25 1.61
CA ASP A 425 15.15 -1.61 1.09
C ASP A 425 15.75 -1.74 -0.31
N GLU A 426 15.43 -0.79 -1.19
CA GLU A 426 15.91 -0.78 -2.57
C GLU A 426 17.42 -0.58 -2.66
N GLN A 427 17.98 0.33 -1.85
CA GLN A 427 19.42 0.53 -1.73
C GLN A 427 20.13 -0.78 -1.37
N GLN A 428 19.61 -1.50 -0.37
CA GLN A 428 20.21 -2.77 0.04
C GLN A 428 20.13 -3.81 -1.08
N LYS A 429 18.99 -3.93 -1.78
CA LYS A 429 18.86 -4.82 -2.95
C LYS A 429 19.92 -4.50 -4.01
N ILE A 430 20.14 -3.23 -4.31
CA ILE A 430 21.14 -2.79 -5.30
C ILE A 430 22.57 -3.15 -4.83
N GLU A 431 22.93 -2.79 -3.60
CA GLU A 431 24.29 -3.00 -3.06
C GLU A 431 24.70 -4.47 -2.96
N THR A 432 23.71 -5.36 -2.77
CA THR A 432 23.92 -6.78 -2.48
C THR A 432 23.62 -7.69 -3.66
N GLY A 433 23.16 -7.15 -4.79
CA GLY A 433 22.76 -7.94 -5.95
C GLY A 433 21.45 -8.73 -5.75
N ASN A 434 20.47 -8.12 -5.06
CA ASN A 434 19.07 -8.54 -4.85
C ASN A 434 18.73 -9.09 -3.45
N MET A 435 19.42 -8.69 -2.38
CA MET A 435 19.07 -9.06 -1.00
C MET A 435 18.25 -7.94 -0.31
N ALA A 436 16.95 -8.16 -0.14
CA ALA A 436 16.07 -7.22 0.57
C ALA A 436 16.28 -7.23 2.09
N VAL A 437 15.89 -6.13 2.76
CA VAL A 437 15.81 -6.07 4.23
C VAL A 437 14.67 -6.96 4.72
N LEU A 438 13.52 -6.92 4.04
CA LEU A 438 12.42 -7.84 4.30
C LEU A 438 12.61 -9.15 3.51
N ALA A 439 13.24 -10.13 4.16
CA ALA A 439 13.63 -11.41 3.57
C ALA A 439 12.44 -12.31 3.22
N SER A 440 11.38 -12.29 4.04
CA SER A 440 10.15 -13.05 3.74
C SER A 440 8.91 -12.36 4.28
N ARG A 441 7.78 -12.62 3.62
CA ARG A 441 6.46 -12.11 3.97
C ARG A 441 5.45 -13.25 4.15
N ILE A 442 4.30 -12.97 4.72
CA ILE A 442 3.17 -13.91 4.82
C ILE A 442 2.10 -13.53 3.79
N ALA A 443 1.69 -14.51 2.97
CA ALA A 443 0.69 -14.30 1.94
C ALA A 443 -0.66 -13.88 2.56
N ARG A 444 -1.21 -12.74 2.10
CA ARG A 444 -2.49 -12.19 2.58
C ARG A 444 -3.72 -12.82 1.91
N ALA A 445 -3.52 -13.44 0.75
CA ALA A 445 -4.55 -14.11 -0.03
C ALA A 445 -3.96 -15.37 -0.70
N SER A 446 -4.84 -16.25 -1.15
CA SER A 446 -4.47 -17.41 -1.96
C SER A 446 -4.49 -17.04 -3.44
N TYR A 447 -3.50 -17.52 -4.20
CA TYR A 447 -3.40 -17.30 -5.64
C TYR A 447 -3.31 -18.63 -6.37
N GLY A 448 -4.18 -18.82 -7.35
CA GLY A 448 -4.30 -20.05 -8.12
C GLY A 448 -4.30 -19.79 -9.61
N ILE A 449 -4.03 -20.85 -10.37
CA ILE A 449 -4.14 -20.84 -11.83
C ILE A 449 -5.25 -21.82 -12.21
N VAL A 450 -6.10 -21.39 -13.15
CA VAL A 450 -7.14 -22.23 -13.73
C VAL A 450 -6.50 -23.19 -14.71
N VAL A 451 -6.72 -24.48 -14.48
CA VAL A 451 -6.15 -25.59 -15.24
C VAL A 451 -7.23 -26.58 -15.63
N ARG A 452 -6.83 -27.51 -16.50
CA ARG A 452 -7.57 -28.76 -16.72
C ARG A 452 -6.89 -29.88 -15.94
N GLU A 453 -7.67 -30.77 -15.33
CA GLU A 453 -7.17 -31.92 -14.59
C GLU A 453 -7.69 -33.24 -15.18
N PRO A 454 -6.94 -34.36 -15.07
CA PRO A 454 -7.45 -35.67 -15.44
C PRO A 454 -8.77 -35.99 -14.72
N TYR A 455 -9.82 -36.25 -15.49
CA TYR A 455 -11.14 -36.50 -14.91
C TYR A 455 -11.16 -37.80 -14.12
N THR A 456 -11.67 -37.71 -12.89
CA THR A 456 -11.97 -38.82 -12.00
C THR A 456 -13.35 -38.59 -11.37
N PRO A 457 -14.30 -39.56 -11.45
CA PRO A 457 -15.66 -39.37 -10.94
C PRO A 457 -15.73 -39.00 -9.46
N ALA A 458 -14.81 -39.49 -8.63
CA ALA A 458 -14.78 -39.24 -7.20
C ALA A 458 -14.43 -37.78 -6.82
N VAL A 459 -13.73 -37.06 -7.70
CA VAL A 459 -13.26 -35.69 -7.44
C VAL A 459 -14.03 -34.67 -8.26
N HIS A 460 -14.41 -35.02 -9.49
CA HIS A 460 -14.92 -34.10 -10.50
C HIS A 460 -16.39 -34.36 -10.84
N PHE A 461 -17.17 -34.86 -9.87
CA PHE A 461 -18.60 -35.05 -10.07
C PHE A 461 -19.26 -33.71 -10.42
N ASP A 462 -20.08 -33.70 -11.47
CA ASP A 462 -20.81 -32.50 -11.94
C ASP A 462 -19.91 -31.34 -12.44
N GLU A 463 -18.62 -31.60 -12.69
CA GLU A 463 -17.72 -30.66 -13.36
C GLU A 463 -17.87 -30.72 -14.89
N GLU A 464 -17.52 -29.62 -15.56
CA GLU A 464 -17.46 -29.58 -17.02
C GLU A 464 -16.30 -30.46 -17.52
N ILE A 465 -16.57 -31.31 -18.51
CA ILE A 465 -15.58 -32.28 -19.02
C ILE A 465 -15.41 -32.20 -20.54
N ILE A 466 -14.17 -32.40 -20.99
CA ILE A 466 -13.84 -32.59 -22.40
C ILE A 466 -13.07 -33.89 -22.61
N GLN A 467 -13.17 -34.45 -23.81
CA GLN A 467 -12.36 -35.59 -24.22
C GLN A 467 -11.02 -35.11 -24.79
N ASP A 468 -9.93 -35.82 -24.48
CA ASP A 468 -8.62 -35.48 -25.01
C ASP A 468 -8.58 -35.66 -26.55
N PRO A 469 -8.17 -34.63 -27.33
CA PRO A 469 -8.17 -34.69 -28.79
C PRO A 469 -7.24 -35.79 -29.37
N PHE A 470 -6.18 -36.14 -28.66
CA PHE A 470 -5.17 -37.11 -29.09
C PHE A 470 -5.27 -38.45 -28.36
N ASN A 471 -6.11 -38.53 -27.31
CA ASN A 471 -6.34 -39.73 -26.52
C ASN A 471 -7.80 -39.92 -26.12
N SER A 472 -8.58 -40.63 -26.95
CA SER A 472 -9.99 -40.93 -26.66
C SER A 472 -10.27 -41.65 -25.32
N LYS A 473 -9.28 -42.24 -24.65
CA LYS A 473 -9.47 -42.86 -23.32
C LYS A 473 -9.30 -41.86 -22.16
N GLN A 474 -8.74 -40.69 -22.43
CA GLN A 474 -8.51 -39.63 -21.46
C GLN A 474 -9.63 -38.60 -21.52
N LYS A 475 -10.13 -38.22 -20.36
CA LYS A 475 -11.05 -37.10 -20.18
C LYS A 475 -10.40 -36.07 -19.26
N TRP A 476 -10.72 -34.81 -19.46
CA TRP A 476 -10.22 -33.69 -18.68
C TRP A 476 -11.39 -32.95 -18.04
N ALA A 477 -11.33 -32.68 -16.74
CA ALA A 477 -12.18 -31.73 -16.07
C ALA A 477 -11.65 -30.31 -16.32
N LEU A 478 -12.52 -29.40 -16.77
CA LEU A 478 -12.18 -28.02 -17.07
C LEU A 478 -12.36 -27.12 -15.85
N ASN A 479 -11.78 -25.91 -15.91
CA ASN A 479 -12.01 -24.86 -14.92
C ASN A 479 -11.63 -25.23 -13.47
N GLN A 480 -10.70 -26.17 -13.31
CA GLN A 480 -10.18 -26.56 -12.01
C GLN A 480 -9.15 -25.52 -11.54
N ILE A 481 -9.06 -25.28 -10.24
CA ILE A 481 -8.15 -24.29 -9.67
C ILE A 481 -7.01 -25.01 -8.98
N GLN A 482 -5.81 -24.77 -9.48
CA GLN A 482 -4.61 -25.18 -8.79
C GLN A 482 -4.04 -24.02 -7.98
N TRP A 483 -4.18 -24.08 -6.67
CA TRP A 483 -3.59 -23.09 -5.74
C TRP A 483 -2.07 -23.23 -5.68
N LEU A 484 -1.37 -22.16 -6.07
CA LEU A 484 0.09 -22.08 -6.02
C LEU A 484 0.57 -21.43 -4.72
N ILE A 485 -0.21 -20.48 -4.22
CA ILE A 485 -0.02 -19.82 -2.94
C ILE A 485 -1.32 -19.95 -2.19
N ARG A 486 -1.21 -20.32 -0.92
CA ARG A 486 -2.31 -20.27 0.03
C ARG A 486 -2.07 -19.11 0.99
N LYS A 487 -3.16 -18.49 1.40
CA LYS A 487 -3.17 -17.50 2.48
C LYS A 487 -2.45 -18.09 3.70
N GLY A 488 -1.53 -17.32 4.28
CA GLY A 488 -0.67 -17.77 5.38
C GLY A 488 0.66 -18.40 4.96
N ASP A 489 0.88 -18.71 3.68
CA ASP A 489 2.16 -19.23 3.21
C ASP A 489 3.28 -18.20 3.38
N VAL A 490 4.48 -18.67 3.72
CA VAL A 490 5.69 -17.85 3.74
C VAL A 490 6.19 -17.66 2.32
N ILE A 491 6.28 -16.41 1.88
CA ILE A 491 6.75 -16.03 0.56
C ILE A 491 8.15 -15.41 0.67
N ASN A 492 9.09 -15.99 -0.06
CA ASN A 492 10.41 -15.41 -0.26
C ASN A 492 10.45 -14.70 -1.63
N PRO A 493 10.61 -13.36 -1.66
CA PRO A 493 10.67 -12.59 -2.92
C PRO A 493 11.75 -13.09 -3.89
N GLY A 494 12.88 -13.59 -3.37
CA GLY A 494 14.00 -14.09 -4.17
C GLY A 494 13.81 -15.52 -4.71
N SER A 495 12.73 -16.21 -4.33
CA SER A 495 12.44 -17.58 -4.75
C SER A 495 11.10 -17.63 -5.51
N PRO A 496 11.08 -17.43 -6.83
CA PRO A 496 9.86 -17.48 -7.62
C PRO A 496 9.17 -18.85 -7.50
N LEU A 497 7.85 -18.85 -7.40
CA LEU A 497 7.06 -20.08 -7.43
C LEU A 497 6.85 -20.48 -8.89
N ALA A 498 7.44 -21.59 -9.30
CA ALA A 498 7.33 -22.10 -10.67
C ALA A 498 6.20 -23.15 -10.77
N LYS A 499 5.37 -23.02 -11.80
CA LYS A 499 4.48 -24.09 -12.23
C LYS A 499 4.76 -24.47 -13.67
N THR A 500 4.95 -25.77 -13.89
CA THR A 500 5.13 -26.33 -15.23
C THR A 500 3.78 -26.61 -15.90
N PHE A 501 3.68 -26.21 -17.16
CA PHE A 501 2.55 -26.41 -18.05
C PHE A 501 2.96 -27.22 -19.27
N GLU A 502 1.99 -27.93 -19.85
CA GLU A 502 2.16 -28.73 -21.06
C GLU A 502 1.09 -28.36 -22.10
N ILE A 503 1.53 -27.98 -23.30
CA ILE A 503 0.67 -27.83 -24.49
C ILE A 503 0.90 -29.04 -25.40
N GLN A 504 -0.19 -29.65 -25.86
CA GLN A 504 -0.15 -30.66 -26.90
C GLN A 504 -0.43 -30.02 -28.26
N LEU A 505 0.45 -30.24 -29.23
CA LEU A 505 0.38 -29.68 -30.58
C LEU A 505 0.34 -30.78 -31.64
N GLY A 506 -0.59 -30.67 -32.58
CA GLY A 506 -0.61 -31.50 -33.77
C GLY A 506 0.57 -31.22 -34.71
N PRO A 507 0.85 -32.11 -35.68
CA PRO A 507 2.00 -31.96 -36.59
C PRO A 507 1.99 -30.68 -37.44
N GLY A 508 0.81 -30.09 -37.69
CA GLY A 508 0.63 -28.86 -38.46
C GLY A 508 0.33 -27.62 -37.61
N ASP A 509 0.28 -27.74 -36.28
CA ASP A 509 -0.08 -26.61 -35.41
C ASP A 509 1.09 -25.63 -35.29
N THR A 510 0.85 -24.38 -35.68
CA THR A 510 1.83 -23.29 -35.63
C THR A 510 1.56 -22.30 -34.49
N THR A 511 0.31 -22.23 -34.00
CA THR A 511 -0.06 -21.37 -32.88
C THR A 511 0.43 -21.96 -31.57
N ARG A 512 1.34 -21.25 -30.91
CA ARG A 512 2.00 -21.66 -29.66
C ARG A 512 1.71 -20.64 -28.57
N SER A 513 0.43 -20.29 -28.41
CA SER A 513 -0.02 -19.41 -27.36
C SER A 513 -0.77 -20.19 -26.29
N TRP A 514 -0.62 -19.77 -25.04
CA TRP A 514 -1.39 -20.31 -23.92
C TRP A 514 -1.90 -19.19 -23.04
N ASP A 515 -3.20 -19.22 -22.78
CA ASP A 515 -3.85 -18.25 -21.92
C ASP A 515 -4.09 -18.90 -20.56
N ALA A 516 -3.38 -18.42 -19.53
CA ALA A 516 -3.65 -18.72 -18.13
C ALA A 516 -4.75 -17.80 -17.62
N VAL A 517 -5.67 -18.32 -16.84
CA VAL A 517 -6.49 -17.48 -15.95
C VAL A 517 -5.92 -17.61 -14.54
N VAL A 518 -5.57 -16.48 -13.94
CA VAL A 518 -5.13 -16.41 -12.55
C VAL A 518 -6.32 -15.98 -11.70
N VAL A 519 -6.51 -16.67 -10.58
CA VAL A 519 -7.58 -16.39 -9.62
C VAL A 519 -7.00 -16.07 -8.25
N THR A 520 -7.77 -15.33 -7.47
CA THR A 520 -7.47 -15.02 -6.07
C THR A 520 -8.62 -15.46 -5.16
N SER A 521 -8.31 -15.78 -3.91
CA SER A 521 -9.31 -16.06 -2.87
C SER A 521 -8.85 -15.54 -1.51
N GLN A 522 -9.79 -14.93 -0.77
CA GLN A 522 -9.59 -14.48 0.61
C GLN A 522 -10.00 -15.54 1.65
N ASN A 523 -10.57 -16.67 1.19
CA ASN A 523 -10.98 -17.76 2.06
C ASN A 523 -9.77 -18.36 2.79
N GLU A 524 -10.03 -18.90 3.98
CA GLU A 524 -9.02 -19.72 4.67
C GLU A 524 -8.67 -20.97 3.84
N PRO A 525 -7.44 -21.49 3.94
CA PRO A 525 -6.97 -22.60 3.10
C PRO A 525 -7.88 -23.83 3.08
N SER A 526 -8.59 -24.11 4.18
CA SER A 526 -9.54 -25.22 4.30
C SER A 526 -10.84 -25.03 3.49
N PHE A 527 -11.16 -23.81 3.08
CA PHE A 527 -12.38 -23.44 2.35
C PHE A 527 -12.08 -22.94 0.93
N LEU A 528 -10.89 -23.25 0.40
CA LEU A 528 -10.55 -22.86 -0.96
C LEU A 528 -11.35 -23.70 -1.97
N PRO A 529 -11.99 -23.05 -2.97
CA PRO A 529 -12.72 -23.79 -3.99
C PRO A 529 -11.76 -24.59 -4.87
N ARG A 530 -12.25 -25.74 -5.35
CA ARG A 530 -11.49 -26.60 -6.28
C ARG A 530 -11.67 -26.24 -7.74
N SER A 531 -12.76 -25.56 -8.08
CA SER A 531 -13.10 -25.18 -9.45
C SER A 531 -13.79 -23.83 -9.47
N LEU A 532 -13.85 -23.19 -10.64
CA LEU A 532 -14.60 -21.93 -10.84
C LEU A 532 -16.11 -22.09 -10.67
N LYS A 533 -16.63 -23.32 -10.68
CA LYS A 533 -18.04 -23.61 -10.40
C LYS A 533 -18.40 -23.31 -8.95
N GLN A 534 -17.43 -23.45 -8.04
CA GLN A 534 -17.61 -23.20 -6.62
C GLN A 534 -17.38 -21.71 -6.33
N ALA A 535 -18.22 -21.13 -5.47
CA ALA A 535 -18.03 -19.76 -5.01
C ALA A 535 -16.73 -19.62 -4.18
N GLY A 536 -16.14 -18.43 -4.18
CA GLY A 536 -14.99 -18.10 -3.34
C GLY A 536 -13.67 -17.91 -4.08
N ALA A 537 -13.65 -17.98 -5.41
CA ALA A 537 -12.52 -17.54 -6.23
C ALA A 537 -12.97 -16.43 -7.18
N THR A 538 -12.17 -15.38 -7.29
CA THR A 538 -12.38 -14.29 -8.25
C THR A 538 -11.26 -14.30 -9.27
N LYS A 539 -11.61 -14.03 -10.54
CA LYS A 539 -10.61 -13.84 -11.59
C LYS A 539 -9.82 -12.58 -11.29
N LEU A 540 -8.50 -12.72 -11.33
CA LEU A 540 -7.57 -11.63 -11.05
C LEU A 540 -6.98 -11.08 -12.35
N CYS A 541 -6.49 -11.96 -13.22
CA CYS A 541 -5.97 -11.58 -14.52
C CYS A 541 -5.94 -12.76 -15.49
N SER A 542 -5.74 -12.45 -16.77
CA SER A 542 -5.40 -13.41 -17.80
C SER A 542 -3.96 -13.20 -18.26
N VAL A 543 -3.17 -14.26 -18.21
CA VAL A 543 -1.75 -14.27 -18.60
C VAL A 543 -1.66 -14.96 -19.96
N LYS A 544 -1.35 -14.21 -21.01
CA LYS A 544 -1.13 -14.76 -22.34
C LYS A 544 0.34 -15.02 -22.56
N SER A 545 0.72 -16.29 -22.64
CA SER A 545 2.07 -16.73 -22.96
C SER A 545 2.20 -16.96 -24.46
N ASN A 546 3.13 -16.28 -25.11
CA ASN A 546 3.41 -16.46 -26.53
C ASN A 546 4.76 -17.16 -26.73
N LEU A 547 4.72 -18.45 -27.05
CA LEU A 547 5.87 -19.30 -27.32
C LEU A 547 6.19 -19.39 -28.83
N ALA A 548 5.75 -18.41 -29.63
CA ALA A 548 6.23 -18.26 -31.01
C ALA A 548 7.76 -18.16 -31.01
N GLY A 549 8.43 -18.88 -31.91
CA GLY A 549 9.90 -18.95 -31.98
C GLY A 549 10.52 -20.22 -31.40
N ILE A 550 9.82 -20.97 -30.54
CA ILE A 550 10.21 -22.35 -30.26
C ILE A 550 10.14 -23.14 -31.56
N GLN A 551 11.00 -24.13 -31.78
CA GLN A 551 10.94 -25.02 -32.96
C GLN A 551 10.50 -26.44 -32.59
N GLN A 552 9.95 -27.19 -33.55
CA GLN A 552 9.42 -28.55 -33.28
C GLN A 552 10.48 -29.50 -32.70
N HIS A 553 11.75 -29.35 -33.08
CA HIS A 553 12.84 -30.18 -32.56
C HIS A 553 13.13 -29.93 -31.07
N GLN A 554 12.67 -28.81 -30.51
CA GLN A 554 12.79 -28.48 -29.08
C GLN A 554 11.64 -29.06 -28.27
N MET A 555 10.66 -29.71 -28.91
CA MET A 555 9.48 -30.30 -28.28
C MET A 555 9.60 -31.81 -28.17
N VAL A 556 8.85 -32.38 -27.23
CA VAL A 556 8.83 -33.84 -27.04
C VAL A 556 7.81 -34.48 -27.99
N LEU A 557 8.29 -35.19 -29.01
CA LEU A 557 7.43 -35.94 -29.92
C LEU A 557 6.87 -37.20 -29.23
N LYS A 558 5.54 -37.31 -29.13
CA LYS A 558 4.85 -38.51 -28.69
C LYS A 558 4.23 -39.23 -29.89
N LYS A 559 4.55 -40.51 -30.04
CA LYS A 559 3.97 -41.40 -31.06
C LYS A 559 3.10 -42.45 -30.37
N LYS A 560 1.80 -42.48 -30.66
CA LYS A 560 0.94 -43.58 -30.20
C LYS A 560 0.89 -44.68 -31.24
N ARG A 561 1.19 -45.92 -30.81
CA ARG A 561 1.24 -47.08 -31.70
C ARG A 561 -0.11 -47.36 -32.34
N ARG A 562 -0.04 -47.76 -33.61
CA ARG A 562 -1.15 -48.20 -34.45
C ARG A 562 -1.80 -49.45 -33.82
N SER A 563 -3.12 -49.48 -33.75
CA SER A 563 -3.90 -50.70 -33.46
C SER A 563 -4.54 -51.20 -34.74
N TRP A 564 -4.96 -52.47 -34.78
CA TRP A 564 -5.53 -53.14 -35.96
C TRP A 564 -6.73 -52.38 -36.57
N PHE A 565 -7.41 -51.53 -35.79
CA PHE A 565 -8.60 -50.77 -36.22
C PHE A 565 -8.45 -49.24 -36.18
N ARG A 566 -7.29 -48.68 -35.83
CA ARG A 566 -7.08 -47.21 -35.77
C ARG A 566 -5.69 -46.78 -36.25
N LYS A 567 -5.64 -45.73 -37.09
CA LYS A 567 -4.39 -45.04 -37.45
C LYS A 567 -3.71 -44.55 -36.17
N GLY A 568 -2.38 -44.71 -36.11
CA GLY A 568 -1.57 -44.13 -35.04
C GLY A 568 -1.53 -42.61 -35.18
N ASN A 569 -1.57 -41.90 -34.05
CA ASN A 569 -1.47 -40.45 -34.02
C ASN A 569 -0.13 -40.04 -33.39
N SER A 570 0.46 -38.98 -33.94
CA SER A 570 1.64 -38.32 -33.40
C SER A 570 1.31 -36.88 -33.04
N PHE A 571 1.77 -36.44 -31.89
CA PHE A 571 1.63 -35.07 -31.41
C PHE A 571 2.89 -34.67 -30.65
N TYR A 572 3.13 -33.37 -30.53
CA TYR A 572 4.25 -32.79 -29.79
C TYR A 572 3.76 -32.30 -28.43
N ILE A 573 4.61 -32.39 -27.41
CA ILE A 573 4.41 -31.77 -26.11
C ILE A 573 5.42 -30.63 -25.98
N CYS A 574 4.90 -29.42 -25.81
CA CYS A 574 5.67 -28.24 -25.42
C CYS A 574 5.53 -28.06 -23.91
N GLN A 575 6.63 -28.22 -23.18
CA GLN A 575 6.67 -28.05 -21.74
C GLN A 575 7.36 -26.73 -21.41
N PHE A 576 6.72 -25.90 -20.60
CA PHE A 576 7.23 -24.59 -20.20
C PHE A 576 6.79 -24.28 -18.77
N ASP A 577 7.50 -23.37 -18.10
CA ASP A 577 7.14 -22.94 -16.76
C ASP A 577 6.56 -21.53 -16.80
N VAL A 578 5.48 -21.31 -16.06
CA VAL A 578 5.09 -19.96 -15.64
C VAL A 578 5.53 -19.80 -14.20
N ARG A 579 6.43 -18.85 -13.98
CA ARG A 579 6.88 -18.46 -12.65
C ARG A 579 6.05 -17.29 -12.15
N VAL A 580 5.51 -17.43 -10.96
CA VAL A 580 4.80 -16.37 -10.25
C VAL A 580 5.75 -15.80 -9.21
N ILE A 581 6.08 -14.53 -9.36
CA ILE A 581 6.85 -13.76 -8.39
C ILE A 581 5.85 -12.91 -7.61
N VAL A 582 5.82 -13.10 -6.29
CA VAL A 582 4.90 -12.39 -5.41
C VAL A 582 5.67 -11.32 -4.66
N ALA A 583 5.54 -10.09 -5.16
CA ALA A 583 5.99 -8.88 -4.50
C ALA A 583 4.98 -8.47 -3.39
N PRO A 584 5.34 -7.57 -2.46
CA PRO A 584 4.48 -7.25 -1.31
C PRO A 584 3.11 -6.68 -1.72
N ALA A 585 3.08 -5.88 -2.79
CA ALA A 585 1.89 -5.33 -3.42
C ALA A 585 1.81 -5.61 -4.93
N ASP A 586 2.45 -6.69 -5.40
CA ASP A 586 2.52 -6.98 -6.84
C ASP A 586 2.63 -8.48 -7.14
N LEU A 587 2.12 -8.85 -8.32
CA LEU A 587 2.19 -10.21 -8.86
C LEU A 587 2.79 -10.11 -10.26
N ARG A 588 4.03 -10.58 -10.38
CA ARG A 588 4.73 -10.63 -11.66
C ARG A 588 4.75 -12.05 -12.17
N PHE A 589 4.60 -12.20 -13.48
CA PHE A 589 4.62 -13.48 -14.15
C PHE A 589 5.80 -13.53 -15.10
N GLU A 590 6.52 -14.64 -15.11
CA GLU A 590 7.59 -14.88 -16.06
C GLU A 590 7.34 -16.18 -16.80
N LEU A 591 7.64 -16.18 -18.09
CA LEU A 591 7.61 -17.37 -18.92
C LEU A 591 9.02 -17.95 -19.06
N TRP A 592 9.17 -19.24 -18.82
CA TRP A 592 10.45 -19.94 -18.88
C TRP A 592 10.34 -21.18 -19.75
N PHE A 593 11.36 -21.44 -20.58
CA PHE A 593 11.44 -22.62 -21.42
C PHE A 593 12.85 -23.21 -21.38
N GLY A 594 12.95 -24.52 -21.16
CA GLY A 594 14.25 -25.22 -21.09
C GLY A 594 15.20 -24.69 -20.00
N GLY A 595 14.66 -24.12 -18.92
CA GLY A 595 15.45 -23.54 -17.82
C GLY A 595 15.88 -22.08 -18.03
N TYR A 596 15.50 -21.43 -19.12
CA TYR A 596 15.83 -20.03 -19.42
C TYR A 596 14.57 -19.16 -19.46
N LYS A 597 14.68 -17.91 -18.99
CA LYS A 597 13.61 -16.92 -19.13
C LYS A 597 13.39 -16.68 -20.62
N PHE A 598 12.17 -16.91 -21.07
CA PHE A 598 11.82 -16.79 -22.48
C PHE A 598 11.69 -15.32 -22.84
N SER A 599 12.65 -14.81 -23.62
CA SER A 599 12.64 -13.46 -24.19
C SER A 599 12.79 -13.58 -25.71
N GLY A 600 11.77 -13.19 -26.47
CA GLY A 600 11.79 -13.17 -27.94
C GLY A 600 11.73 -11.76 -28.51
N ASN A 601 11.62 -11.64 -29.84
CA ASN A 601 11.37 -10.36 -30.53
C ASN A 601 9.93 -9.82 -30.36
N HIS A 602 9.14 -10.49 -29.51
CA HIS A 602 7.76 -10.18 -29.17
C HIS A 602 7.60 -10.25 -27.66
N GLU A 603 6.58 -9.59 -27.12
CA GLU A 603 6.26 -9.67 -25.70
C GLU A 603 5.87 -11.12 -25.35
N PRO A 604 6.70 -11.84 -24.58
CA PRO A 604 6.51 -13.28 -24.35
C PRO A 604 5.37 -13.58 -23.38
N ILE A 605 5.00 -12.60 -22.57
CA ILE A 605 3.93 -12.70 -21.58
C ILE A 605 3.16 -11.38 -21.51
N ALA A 606 1.85 -11.40 -21.73
CA ALA A 606 0.98 -10.24 -21.58
C ALA A 606 -0.04 -10.51 -20.47
N VAL A 607 -0.21 -9.55 -19.54
CA VAL A 607 -1.14 -9.69 -18.42
C VAL A 607 -2.29 -8.71 -18.59
N LYS A 608 -3.51 -9.23 -18.70
CA LYS A 608 -4.74 -8.43 -18.68
C LYS A 608 -5.40 -8.57 -17.32
N TRP A 609 -5.33 -7.52 -16.52
CA TRP A 609 -6.01 -7.43 -15.22
C TRP A 609 -7.52 -7.20 -15.42
N ASP A 610 -8.32 -7.79 -14.53
CA ASP A 610 -9.79 -7.59 -14.49
C ASP A 610 -10.20 -6.43 -13.61
#